data_AF-A0A2N6ASL8-F1
#
_entry.id   AF-A0A2N6ASL8-F1
#
_cell.length_a   1.000
_cell.length_b   1.000
_cell.length_c   1.000
_cell.angle_alpha   90.00
_cell.angle_beta   90.00
_cell.angle_gamma   90.00
#
_symmetry.space_group_name_H-M   'P 1'
#
loop_
_entity.id
_entity.type
_entity.pdbx_description
1 polymer ?
#
loop_
_entity_poly.entity_id
_entity_poly.type
_entity_poly.pdbx_seq_one_letter_code
_entity_poly.pdbx_strand_id
1 'polypeptide(L)' 'MAFDELKAEISLLLTQMENQPEDRRELWLQLVEKMSEMRAFGMPVPEDFKRMEAELEKEFAVDSDGD' A
#
# COMPACT_ATOMS: atom_id res chain seq x y z
N MET A 1 19.12 -6.99 7.84
CA MET A 1 18.27 -6.75 9.04
C MET A 1 16.84 -6.79 8.56
N ALA A 2 15.94 -7.50 9.24
CA ALA A 2 14.56 -7.70 8.76
C ALA A 2 13.79 -6.40 8.46
N PHE A 3 14.10 -5.31 9.17
CA PHE A 3 13.50 -3.98 8.94
C PHE A 3 13.87 -3.34 7.60
N ASP A 4 15.15 -3.40 7.23
CA ASP A 4 15.65 -2.78 6.00
C ASP A 4 15.07 -3.49 4.76
N GLU A 5 14.93 -4.81 4.87
CA GLU A 5 14.29 -5.67 3.88
C GLU A 5 12.82 -5.30 3.69
N LEU A 6 12.07 -5.17 4.79
CA LEU A 6 10.65 -4.80 4.76
C LEU A 6 10.43 -3.41 4.15
N LYS A 7 11.29 -2.43 4.49
CA LYS A 7 11.26 -1.11 3.86
C LYS A 7 11.57 -1.14 2.37
N ALA A 8 12.54 -1.98 1.96
CA ALA A 8 12.88 -2.15 0.54
C ALA A 8 11.72 -2.78 -0.24
N GLU A 9 11.08 -3.83 0.31
CA GLU A 9 9.88 -4.45 -0.29
C GLU A 9 8.74 -3.45 -0.45
N ILE A 10 8.47 -2.67 0.59
CA ILE A 10 7.43 -1.62 0.56
C ILE A 10 7.73 -0.55 -0.48
N SER A 11 8.99 -0.10 -0.55
CA SER A 11 9.41 0.90 -1.55
C SER A 11 9.30 0.37 -2.98
N LEU A 12 9.58 -0.93 -3.17
CA LEU A 12 9.40 -1.60 -4.44
C LEU A 12 7.91 -1.70 -4.82
N LEU A 13 7.04 -2.08 -3.88
CA LEU A 13 5.59 -2.14 -4.09
C LEU A 13 5.02 -0.77 -4.48
N LEU A 14 5.47 0.31 -3.82
CA LEU A 14 5.14 1.69 -4.16
C LEU A 14 5.51 2.03 -5.60
N THR A 15 6.76 1.76 -5.97
CA THR A 15 7.25 1.97 -7.34
C THR A 15 6.43 1.18 -8.35
N GLN A 16 6.06 -0.07 -8.03
CA GLN A 16 5.24 -0.88 -8.91
C GLN A 16 3.83 -0.33 -9.06
N MET A 17 3.20 0.23 -8.01
CA MET A 17 1.87 0.85 -8.10
C MET A 17 1.86 2.12 -8.96
N GLU A 18 2.98 2.86 -8.99
CA GLU A 18 3.14 4.00 -9.90
C GLU A 18 3.29 3.56 -11.35
N ASN A 19 4.00 2.45 -11.61
CA ASN A 19 4.25 1.95 -12.95
C ASN A 19 3.10 1.10 -13.52
N GLN A 20 2.36 0.39 -12.66
CA GLN A 20 1.30 -0.55 -13.03
C GLN A 20 0.00 -0.18 -12.31
N PRO A 21 -0.70 0.87 -12.78
CA PRO A 21 -1.97 1.30 -12.19
C PRO A 21 -3.08 0.25 -12.32
N GLU A 22 -2.99 -0.67 -13.28
CA GLU A 22 -3.92 -1.79 -13.47
C GLU A 22 -3.83 -2.83 -12.33
N ASP A 23 -2.61 -3.12 -11.85
CA ASP A 23 -2.36 -4.04 -10.74
C ASP A 23 -2.35 -3.35 -9.37
N ARG A 24 -2.64 -2.06 -9.33
CA ARG A 24 -2.60 -1.22 -8.13
C ARG A 24 -3.41 -1.81 -6.98
N ARG A 25 -4.53 -2.47 -7.27
CA ARG A 25 -5.35 -3.16 -6.25
C ARG A 25 -4.65 -4.35 -5.61
N GLU A 26 -3.97 -5.17 -6.41
CA GLU A 26 -3.24 -6.34 -5.93
C GLU A 26 -1.97 -5.93 -5.18
N LEU A 27 -1.23 -4.97 -5.72
CA LEU A 27 -0.05 -4.39 -5.07
C LEU A 27 -0.41 -3.71 -3.74
N TRP A 28 -1.58 -3.05 -3.68
CA TRP A 28 -2.10 -2.46 -2.45
C TRP A 28 -2.38 -3.51 -1.37
N LEU A 29 -3.02 -4.62 -1.73
CA LEU A 29 -3.26 -5.73 -0.79
C LEU A 29 -1.95 -6.28 -0.22
N GLN A 30 -0.95 -6.50 -1.07
CA GLN A 30 0.38 -6.94 -0.63
C GLN A 30 1.04 -5.93 0.30
N LEU A 31 0.91 -4.63 0.00
CA LEU A 31 1.45 -3.55 0.84
C LEU A 31 0.79 -3.52 2.22
N VAL A 32 -0.54 -3.62 2.29
CA VAL A 32 -1.29 -3.64 3.55
C VAL A 32 -0.92 -4.86 4.38
N GLU A 33 -0.71 -6.02 3.75
CA GLU A 33 -0.25 -7.23 4.43
C GLU A 33 1.12 -7.01 5.09
N LYS A 34 2.09 -6.50 4.32
CA LYS A 34 3.42 -6.11 4.83
C LYS A 34 3.35 -5.08 5.95
N MET A 35 2.41 -4.15 5.87
CA MET A 35 2.18 -3.15 6.92
C MET A 35 1.51 -3.73 8.16
N SER A 36 0.67 -4.74 8.01
CA SER A 36 0.08 -5.47 9.14
C SER A 36 1.17 -6.23 9.90
N GLU A 37 2.14 -6.82 9.18
CA GLU A 37 3.36 -7.36 9.80
C GLU A 37 4.10 -6.26 10.58
N MET A 38 4.34 -5.08 9.99
CA MET A 38 4.98 -3.96 10.69
C MET A 38 4.25 -3.53 11.97
N ARG A 39 2.92 -3.44 11.92
CA ARG A 39 2.09 -3.12 13.10
C ARG A 39 2.18 -4.21 14.16
N ALA A 40 2.23 -5.49 13.74
CA ALA A 40 2.39 -6.62 14.65
C ALA A 40 3.74 -6.59 15.38
N PHE A 41 4.79 -6.07 14.73
CA PHE A 41 6.08 -5.77 15.36
C PHE A 41 6.07 -4.51 16.25
N GLY A 42 4.92 -3.82 16.38
CA GLY A 42 4.77 -2.61 17.19
C GLY A 42 5.30 -1.33 16.53
N MET A 43 5.49 -1.34 15.22
CA MET A 43 6.03 -0.18 14.49
C MET A 43 4.92 0.80 14.07
N PRO A 44 5.18 2.12 14.14
CA PRO A 44 4.26 3.12 13.64
C PRO A 44 4.23 3.09 12.11
N VAL A 45 3.03 3.00 11.55
CA VAL A 45 2.80 3.13 10.10
C VAL A 45 2.89 4.61 9.71
N PRO A 46 3.77 4.98 8.76
CA PRO A 46 3.90 6.37 8.31
C PRO A 46 2.62 6.94 7.70
N GLU A 47 2.42 8.25 7.84
CA GLU A 47 1.23 8.94 7.34
C GLU A 47 1.10 8.90 5.82
N ASP A 48 2.22 8.90 5.09
CA ASP A 48 2.24 8.74 3.63
C ASP A 48 1.45 7.50 3.18
N PHE A 49 1.52 6.41 3.95
CA PHE A 49 0.76 5.21 3.63
C PHE A 49 -0.73 5.33 3.92
N LYS A 50 -1.12 5.98 5.01
CA LYS A 50 -2.53 6.23 5.30
C LYS A 50 -3.17 7.12 4.23
N ARG A 51 -2.41 8.07 3.70
CA ARG A 51 -2.87 8.88 2.56
C ARG A 51 -3.08 8.01 1.34
N MET A 52 -2.12 7.16 1.01
CA MET A 52 -2.22 6.28 -0.15
C MET A 52 -3.41 5.31 -0.04
N GLU A 53 -3.67 4.74 1.15
CA GLU A 53 -4.87 3.92 1.45
C GLU A 53 -6.15 4.68 1.11
N ALA A 54 -6.27 5.91 1.62
CA ALA A 54 -7.45 6.74 1.43
C ALA A 54 -7.63 7.23 -0.02
N GLU A 55 -6.54 7.48 -0.75
CA GLU A 55 -6.59 7.85 -2.16
C GLU A 55 -7.05 6.67 -3.03
N LEU A 56 -6.52 5.48 -2.74
CA LEU A 56 -6.91 4.26 -3.43
C LEU A 56 -8.36 3.86 -3.15
N GLU A 57 -8.78 3.89 -1.88
CA GLU A 57 -10.18 3.65 -1.54
C GLU A 57 -11.12 4.62 -2.26
N LYS A 58 -10.72 5.89 -2.42
CA LYS A 58 -11.51 6.87 -3.19
C LYS A 58 -11.53 6.56 -4.68
N GLU A 59 -10.39 6.21 -5.28
CA GLU A 59 -10.34 5.82 -6.69
C GLU A 59 -11.22 4.58 -6.94
N PHE A 60 -11.12 3.55 -6.10
CA PHE A 60 -11.93 2.34 -6.23
C PHE A 60 -13.43 2.58 -5.94
N ALA A 61 -13.75 3.44 -4.97
CA ALA A 61 -15.14 3.80 -4.67
C ALA A 61 -15.78 4.63 -5.80
N VAL A 62 -15.01 5.51 -6.44
CA VAL A 62 -15.48 6.31 -7.59
C VAL A 62 -15.74 5.46 -8.82
N ASP A 63 -14.93 4.42 -9.07
CA ASP A 63 -15.12 3.51 -10.22
C ASP A 63 -16.42 2.67 -10.10
N SER A 64 -16.96 2.52 -8.88
CA SER A 64 -18.16 1.72 -8.62
C SER A 64 -19.48 2.52 -8.61
N ASP A 65 -19.43 3.86 -8.59
CA ASP A 65 -20.59 4.77 -8.42
C ASP A 65 -20.84 5.64 -9.67
N GLY A 66 -20.57 5.08 -10.85
CA GLY A 66 -20.84 5.70 -12.15
C GLY A 66 -21.82 4.86 -12.98
N ASP A 67 -23.04 4.65 -12.48
CA ASP A 67 -24.22 4.20 -13.25
C ASP A 67 -25.16 5.39 -13.54
#